data_AF-A0A644ZWZ9-F1
#
_entry.id   AF-A0A644ZWZ9-F1
#
_cell.length_a   1.000
_cell.length_b   1.000
_cell.length_c   1.000
_cell.angle_alpha   90.00
_cell.angle_beta   90.00
_cell.angle_gamma   90.00
#
_symmetry.space_group_name_H-M   'P 1'
#
loop_
_entity.id
_entity.type
_entity.pdbx_description
1 polymer ?
#
loop_
_entity_poly.entity_id
_entity_poly.type
_entity_poly.pdbx_seq_one_letter_code
_entity_poly.pdbx_strand_id
1 'polypeptide(L)'
;MLYSENGYTSAVAVSLMAAASAVALYVLLTKRFSNTYTALTLSGIFLLGLYVAACLPSVLAGKGAFAAVQAAMDEIISFYRTTFVQAAGADAQYAALVNEYLDTFSKAVPTMVVAALSIFAGVMGLGNLLFFRLFCRKHKEIAISPIREFRFWSLPRSMMFGLFALLVGSLILEWSGWQYAESLVNTVNVLVGMPLLLQGLAVVDFLIVRSARKTAGQRAVTYVLIGVLFGLAEMPLMLLGGFEQLFHFRARTQGLPPQSL
;
A
#
# COMPACT_ATOMS: atom_id res chain seq x y z
N MET A 1 -15.12 -30.84 2.76
CA MET A 1 -15.86 -30.39 1.55
C MET A 1 -16.00 -28.86 1.42
N LEU A 2 -15.79 -28.05 2.47
CA LEU A 2 -15.87 -26.56 2.41
C LEU A 2 -14.71 -25.84 1.67
N TYR A 3 -13.62 -26.53 1.34
CA TYR A 3 -12.47 -25.94 0.64
C TYR A 3 -12.64 -25.85 -0.89
N SER A 4 -13.55 -26.66 -1.45
CA SER A 4 -13.75 -26.75 -2.91
C SER A 4 -14.48 -25.53 -3.46
N GLU A 5 -15.62 -25.14 -2.88
CA GLU A 5 -16.46 -24.05 -3.39
C GLU A 5 -15.80 -22.66 -3.25
N ASN A 6 -15.06 -22.42 -2.16
CA ASN A 6 -14.32 -21.16 -1.95
C ASN A 6 -13.15 -21.00 -2.93
N GLY A 7 -12.57 -22.11 -3.41
CA GLY A 7 -11.49 -22.10 -4.40
C GLY A 7 -11.96 -21.61 -5.78
N TYR A 8 -13.18 -21.98 -6.19
CA TYR A 8 -13.73 -21.54 -7.48
C TYR A 8 -14.10 -20.05 -7.47
N THR A 9 -14.72 -19.55 -6.40
CA THR A 9 -15.09 -18.13 -6.30
C THR A 9 -13.87 -17.21 -6.28
N SER A 10 -12.82 -17.60 -5.57
CA SER A 10 -11.56 -16.86 -5.51
C SER A 10 -10.81 -16.91 -6.85
N ALA A 11 -10.75 -18.06 -7.51
CA ALA A 11 -10.12 -18.18 -8.84
C ALA A 11 -10.83 -17.35 -9.92
N VAL A 12 -12.17 -17.33 -9.92
CA VAL A 12 -12.97 -16.51 -10.83
C VAL A 12 -12.76 -15.02 -10.55
N ALA A 13 -12.72 -14.61 -9.28
CA ALA A 13 -12.46 -13.23 -8.89
C ALA A 13 -11.09 -12.74 -9.35
N VAL A 14 -10.04 -13.55 -9.18
CA VAL A 14 -8.68 -13.23 -9.65
C VAL A 14 -8.62 -13.14 -11.17
N SER A 15 -9.31 -14.04 -11.88
CA SER A 15 -9.37 -14.05 -13.34
C SER A 15 -10.10 -12.83 -13.90
N LEU A 16 -11.24 -12.46 -13.31
CA LEU A 16 -12.00 -11.25 -13.68
C LEU A 16 -11.21 -9.97 -13.37
N MET A 17 -10.52 -9.92 -12.24
CA MET A 17 -9.64 -8.81 -11.88
C MET A 17 -8.49 -8.65 -12.89
N ALA A 18 -7.85 -9.76 -13.28
CA ALA A 18 -6.79 -9.73 -14.29
C ALA A 18 -7.33 -9.22 -15.64
N ALA A 19 -8.46 -9.74 -16.11
CA ALA A 19 -9.09 -9.30 -17.35
C ALA A 19 -9.50 -7.82 -17.31
N ALA A 20 -10.16 -7.38 -16.23
CA ALA A 20 -10.57 -6.00 -16.04
C ALA A 20 -9.37 -5.04 -15.99
N SER A 21 -8.29 -5.45 -15.32
CA SER A 21 -7.05 -4.67 -15.28
C SER A 21 -6.42 -4.54 -16.67
N ALA A 22 -6.41 -5.59 -17.48
CA ALA A 22 -5.87 -5.56 -18.84
C ALA A 22 -6.68 -4.64 -19.77
N VAL A 23 -8.02 -4.71 -19.71
CA VAL A 23 -8.91 -3.84 -20.49
C VAL A 23 -8.77 -2.38 -20.06
N ALA A 24 -8.79 -2.10 -18.75
CA ALA A 24 -8.62 -0.75 -18.23
C ALA A 24 -7.26 -0.16 -18.65
N LEU A 25 -6.19 -0.95 -18.56
CA LEU A 25 -4.85 -0.53 -18.94
C LEU A 25 -4.78 -0.19 -20.43
N TYR A 26 -5.37 -1.02 -21.30
CA TYR A 26 -5.45 -0.75 -22.73
C TYR A 26 -6.19 0.57 -23.01
N VAL A 27 -7.42 0.74 -22.49
CA VAL A 27 -8.23 1.94 -22.73
C VAL A 27 -7.55 3.22 -22.22
N LEU A 28 -6.97 3.17 -21.02
CA LEU A 28 -6.35 4.34 -20.38
C LEU A 28 -5.08 4.79 -21.11
N LEU A 29 -4.29 3.84 -21.62
CA LEU A 29 -3.10 4.17 -22.41
C LEU A 29 -3.45 4.65 -23.82
N THR A 30 -4.46 4.08 -24.48
CA THR A 30 -4.93 4.56 -25.79
C THR A 30 -5.50 5.98 -25.69
N LYS A 31 -6.17 6.32 -24.58
CA LYS A 31 -6.70 7.67 -24.31
C LYS A 31 -5.68 8.66 -23.72
N ARG A 32 -4.40 8.27 -23.60
CA ARG A 32 -3.30 9.12 -23.06
C ARG A 32 -3.58 9.71 -21.67
N PHE A 33 -4.24 8.94 -20.79
CA PHE A 33 -4.40 9.37 -19.39
C PHE A 33 -3.05 9.44 -18.68
N SER A 34 -2.97 10.32 -17.68
CA SER A 34 -1.74 10.48 -16.89
C SER A 34 -1.43 9.20 -16.10
N ASN A 35 -0.16 8.82 -16.08
CA ASN A 35 0.33 7.56 -15.50
C ASN A 35 -0.08 7.36 -14.04
N THR A 36 -0.18 8.44 -13.27
CA THR A 36 -0.61 8.39 -11.86
C THR A 36 -2.07 7.95 -11.74
N TYR A 37 -2.95 8.48 -12.60
CA TYR A 37 -4.35 8.08 -12.64
C TYR A 37 -4.49 6.63 -13.12
N THR A 38 -3.72 6.23 -14.13
CA THR A 38 -3.73 4.85 -14.62
C THR A 38 -3.31 3.86 -13.53
N ALA A 39 -2.23 4.16 -12.78
CA ALA A 39 -1.79 3.33 -11.66
C ALA A 39 -2.85 3.23 -10.56
N LEU A 40 -3.48 4.36 -10.19
CA LEU A 40 -4.55 4.37 -9.17
C LEU A 40 -5.77 3.57 -9.59
N THR A 41 -6.19 3.71 -10.84
CA THR A 41 -7.37 3.01 -11.35
C THR A 41 -7.12 1.50 -11.36
N LEU A 42 -5.90 1.09 -11.76
CA LEU A 42 -5.48 -0.31 -11.69
C LEU A 42 -5.44 -0.81 -10.25
N SER A 43 -4.82 -0.07 -9.33
CA SER A 43 -4.78 -0.42 -7.91
C SER A 43 -6.18 -0.52 -7.31
N GLY A 44 -7.13 0.33 -7.70
CA GLY A 44 -8.53 0.24 -7.29
C GLY A 44 -9.22 -1.03 -7.80
N ILE A 45 -8.99 -1.40 -9.07
CA ILE A 45 -9.50 -2.66 -9.64
C ILE A 45 -8.89 -3.87 -8.91
N PHE A 46 -7.58 -3.84 -8.62
CA PHE A 46 -6.92 -4.90 -7.86
C PHE A 46 -7.42 -4.98 -6.41
N LEU A 47 -7.69 -3.84 -5.78
CA LEU A 47 -8.22 -3.79 -4.42
C LEU A 47 -9.62 -4.41 -4.35
N LEU A 48 -10.50 -4.02 -5.28
CA LEU A 48 -11.84 -4.59 -5.37
C LEU A 48 -11.79 -6.08 -5.67
N GLY A 49 -10.94 -6.52 -6.61
CA GLY A 49 -10.78 -7.92 -6.94
C GLY A 49 -10.23 -8.76 -5.78
N LEU A 50 -9.24 -8.25 -5.05
CA LEU A 50 -8.71 -8.89 -3.85
C LEU A 50 -9.74 -8.96 -2.72
N TYR A 51 -10.50 -7.88 -2.51
CA TYR A 51 -11.59 -7.86 -1.52
C TYR A 51 -12.68 -8.88 -1.89
N VAL A 52 -13.06 -8.95 -3.17
CA VAL A 52 -14.02 -9.95 -3.64
C VAL A 52 -13.48 -11.37 -3.47
N ALA A 53 -12.20 -11.61 -3.76
CA ALA A 53 -11.60 -12.94 -3.61
C ALA A 53 -11.48 -13.38 -2.15
N ALA A 54 -11.12 -12.47 -1.24
CA ALA A 54 -10.85 -12.79 0.16
C ALA A 54 -12.08 -12.69 1.07
N CYS A 55 -12.92 -11.67 0.89
CA CYS A 55 -13.99 -11.33 1.82
C CYS A 55 -15.37 -11.82 1.35
N LEU A 56 -15.66 -11.76 0.05
CA LEU A 56 -17.00 -12.11 -0.47
C LEU A 56 -17.46 -13.53 -0.12
N PRO A 57 -16.61 -14.58 -0.18
CA PRO A 57 -17.03 -15.94 0.19
C PRO A 57 -17.51 -16.04 1.65
N SER A 58 -16.86 -15.28 2.55
CA SER A 58 -17.20 -15.26 3.97
C SER A 58 -18.47 -14.44 4.25
N VAL A 59 -18.70 -13.37 3.48
CA VAL A 59 -19.95 -12.60 3.54
C VAL A 59 -21.14 -13.42 3.02
N LEU A 60 -20.97 -14.11 1.89
CA LEU A 60 -22.02 -14.96 1.30
C LEU A 60 -22.37 -16.14 2.22
N ALA A 61 -21.41 -16.64 2.99
CA ALA A 61 -21.64 -17.68 4.01
C ALA A 61 -22.29 -17.14 5.30
N GLY A 62 -22.57 -15.83 5.40
CA GLY A 62 -23.20 -15.20 6.56
C GLY A 62 -22.30 -15.08 7.80
N LYS A 63 -20.99 -15.34 7.67
CA LYS A 63 -20.04 -15.39 8.80
C LYS A 63 -19.33 -14.06 9.07
N GLY A 64 -19.46 -13.08 8.17
CA GLY A 64 -18.81 -11.76 8.25
C GLY A 64 -17.60 -11.65 7.31
N ALA A 65 -17.25 -10.42 6.92
CA ALA A 65 -16.31 -10.16 5.81
C ALA A 65 -14.87 -10.68 6.04
N PHE A 66 -14.43 -10.78 7.29
CA PHE A 66 -13.06 -11.20 7.65
C PHE A 66 -13.02 -12.54 8.38
N ALA A 67 -14.14 -13.26 8.48
CA ALA A 67 -14.25 -14.45 9.32
C ALA A 67 -13.29 -15.58 8.90
N ALA A 68 -13.07 -15.78 7.60
CA ALA A 68 -12.09 -16.77 7.12
C ALA A 68 -10.65 -16.40 7.52
N VAL A 69 -10.31 -15.11 7.53
CA VAL A 69 -8.96 -14.65 7.89
C VAL A 69 -8.78 -14.67 9.41
N GLN A 70 -9.82 -14.31 10.18
CA GLN A 70 -9.83 -14.45 11.63
C GLN A 70 -9.66 -15.92 12.03
N ALA A 71 -10.39 -16.85 11.40
CA ALA A 71 -10.25 -18.28 11.69
C ALA A 71 -8.83 -18.80 11.44
N ALA A 72 -8.17 -18.37 10.34
CA ALA A 72 -6.79 -18.74 10.06
C ALA A 72 -5.80 -18.14 11.08
N MET A 73 -6.03 -16.91 11.53
CA MET A 73 -5.21 -16.26 12.56
C MET A 73 -5.44 -16.90 13.94
N ASP A 74 -6.67 -17.24 14.29
CA ASP A 74 -7.00 -17.93 15.54
C ASP A 74 -6.37 -19.33 15.57
N GLU A 75 -6.27 -20.02 14.43
CA GLU A 75 -5.54 -21.29 14.32
C GLU A 75 -4.04 -21.10 14.62
N ILE A 76 -3.40 -20.07 14.05
CA ILE A 76 -1.99 -19.73 14.33
C ILE A 76 -1.80 -19.33 15.80
N ILE A 77 -2.71 -18.54 16.36
CA ILE A 77 -2.69 -18.12 17.77
C ILE A 77 -2.86 -19.34 18.69
N SER A 78 -3.75 -20.27 18.34
CA SER A 78 -3.95 -21.50 19.10
C SER A 78 -2.70 -22.36 19.10
N PHE A 79 -2.02 -22.49 17.96
CA PHE A 79 -0.74 -23.17 17.83
C PHE A 79 0.36 -22.52 18.69
N TYR A 80 0.38 -21.18 18.76
CA TYR A 80 1.31 -20.44 19.59
C TYR A 80 1.02 -20.64 21.09
N ARG A 81 -0.25 -20.66 21.51
CA ARG A 81 -0.62 -20.95 22.91
C ARG A 81 -0.23 -22.37 23.33
N THR A 82 -0.48 -23.37 22.48
CA THR A 82 -0.14 -24.76 22.80
C THR A 82 1.37 -25.00 22.78
N THR A 83 2.10 -24.37 21.87
CA THR A 83 3.53 -24.66 21.66
C THR A 83 4.44 -23.78 22.53
N PHE A 84 4.12 -22.50 22.73
CA PHE A 84 4.99 -21.58 23.48
C PHE A 84 4.54 -21.41 24.93
N VAL A 85 3.24 -21.23 25.19
CA VAL A 85 2.77 -20.96 26.56
C VAL A 85 2.73 -22.24 27.39
N GLN A 86 2.24 -23.34 26.81
CA GLN A 86 2.11 -24.61 27.54
C GLN A 86 3.39 -25.45 27.57
N ALA A 87 4.23 -25.42 26.52
CA ALA A 87 5.45 -26.26 26.47
C ALA A 87 6.70 -25.60 27.09
N ALA A 88 6.77 -24.25 27.16
CA ALA A 88 7.94 -23.57 27.72
C ALA A 88 7.93 -23.44 29.26
N GLY A 89 6.93 -24.03 29.95
CA GLY A 89 6.79 -23.91 31.40
C GLY A 89 6.68 -22.45 31.87
N ALA A 90 6.05 -21.60 31.07
CA ALA A 90 5.99 -20.17 31.32
C ALA A 90 5.23 -19.88 32.62
N ASP A 91 5.84 -19.06 33.48
CA ASP A 91 5.26 -18.58 34.72
C ASP A 91 3.88 -17.93 34.46
N ALA A 92 2.91 -18.15 35.36
CA ALA A 92 1.49 -17.89 35.10
C ALA A 92 1.20 -16.43 34.71
N GLN A 93 2.04 -15.51 35.21
CA GLN A 93 1.98 -14.09 34.89
C GLN A 93 2.48 -13.79 33.46
N TYR A 94 3.52 -14.47 32.97
CA TYR A 94 3.98 -14.36 31.58
C TYR A 94 2.99 -15.00 30.61
N ALA A 95 2.38 -16.12 30.98
CA ALA A 95 1.31 -16.75 30.20
C ALA A 95 0.10 -15.82 30.05
N ALA A 96 -0.32 -15.13 31.11
CA ALA A 96 -1.40 -14.14 31.06
C ALA A 96 -1.06 -12.96 30.15
N LEU A 97 0.15 -12.41 30.26
CA LEU A 97 0.61 -11.30 29.43
C LEU A 97 0.64 -11.68 27.93
N VAL A 98 1.18 -12.86 27.60
CA VAL A 98 1.21 -13.36 26.22
C VAL A 98 -0.20 -13.58 25.67
N ASN A 99 -1.11 -14.12 26.48
CA ASN A 99 -2.51 -14.30 26.09
C ASN A 99 -3.22 -12.97 25.81
N GLU A 100 -2.94 -11.92 26.59
CA GLU A 100 -3.47 -10.57 26.38
C GLU A 100 -2.96 -9.96 25.06
N TYR A 101 -1.67 -10.12 24.75
CA TYR A 101 -1.11 -9.71 23.46
C TYR A 101 -1.73 -10.47 22.28
N LEU A 102 -1.95 -11.78 22.42
CA LEU A 102 -2.57 -12.61 21.38
C LEU A 102 -4.04 -12.22 21.15
N ASP A 103 -4.79 -11.91 22.21
CA ASP A 103 -6.18 -11.44 22.10
C ASP A 103 -6.26 -10.05 21.45
N THR A 104 -5.32 -9.17 21.79
CA THR A 104 -5.20 -7.86 21.15
C THR A 104 -4.85 -8.02 19.66
N PHE A 105 -3.98 -8.96 19.33
CA PHE A 105 -3.61 -9.26 17.94
C PHE A 105 -4.81 -9.80 17.14
N SER A 106 -5.59 -10.73 17.70
CA SER A 106 -6.81 -11.27 17.07
C SER A 106 -7.83 -10.16 16.77
N LYS A 107 -8.00 -9.21 17.70
CA LYS A 107 -8.87 -8.04 17.49
C LYS A 107 -8.36 -7.07 16.41
N ALA A 108 -7.05 -6.97 16.23
CA ALA A 108 -6.42 -6.14 15.20
C ALA A 108 -6.35 -6.81 13.81
N VAL A 109 -6.73 -8.09 13.67
CA VAL A 109 -6.67 -8.81 12.39
C VAL A 109 -7.42 -8.08 11.27
N PRO A 110 -8.67 -7.62 11.43
CA PRO A 110 -9.39 -6.93 10.35
C PRO A 110 -8.66 -5.67 9.88
N THR A 111 -8.15 -4.86 10.80
CA THR A 111 -7.40 -3.63 10.53
C THR A 111 -6.11 -3.92 9.77
N MET A 112 -5.37 -4.98 10.12
CA MET A 112 -4.15 -5.38 9.43
C MET A 112 -4.42 -5.96 8.05
N VAL A 113 -5.49 -6.73 7.89
CA VAL A 113 -5.85 -7.36 6.61
C VAL A 113 -6.22 -6.30 5.58
N VAL A 114 -7.03 -5.30 5.93
CA VAL A 114 -7.40 -4.24 4.97
C VAL A 114 -6.19 -3.40 4.56
N ALA A 115 -5.30 -3.09 5.51
CA ALA A 115 -4.02 -2.45 5.22
C ALA A 115 -3.19 -3.28 4.24
N ALA A 116 -3.02 -4.59 4.51
CA ALA A 116 -2.26 -5.48 3.64
C ALA A 116 -2.87 -5.57 2.23
N LEU A 117 -4.20 -5.74 2.12
CA LEU A 117 -4.90 -5.78 0.82
C LEU A 117 -4.67 -4.49 0.02
N SER A 118 -4.70 -3.34 0.69
CA SER A 118 -4.44 -2.03 0.07
C SER A 118 -3.01 -1.91 -0.46
N ILE A 119 -2.03 -2.39 0.30
CA ILE A 119 -0.62 -2.40 -0.11
C ILE A 119 -0.42 -3.34 -1.31
N PHE A 120 -0.92 -4.57 -1.23
CA PHE A 120 -0.81 -5.54 -2.33
C PHE A 120 -1.51 -5.06 -3.60
N ALA A 121 -2.69 -4.46 -3.47
CA ALA A 121 -3.39 -3.85 -4.59
C ALA A 121 -2.58 -2.71 -5.23
N GLY A 122 -1.95 -1.88 -4.41
CA GLY A 122 -1.05 -0.81 -4.85
C GLY A 122 0.15 -1.35 -5.64
N VAL A 123 0.82 -2.36 -5.10
CA VAL A 123 1.99 -3.00 -5.73
C VAL A 123 1.61 -3.69 -7.03
N MET A 124 0.48 -4.42 -7.07
CA MET A 124 0.01 -5.06 -8.30
C MET A 124 -0.43 -4.04 -9.36
N GLY A 125 -1.14 -2.98 -8.97
CA GLY A 125 -1.57 -1.93 -9.90
C GLY A 125 -0.40 -1.19 -10.52
N LEU A 126 0.58 -0.79 -9.71
CA LEU A 126 1.81 -0.15 -10.19
C LEU A 126 2.67 -1.13 -11.01
N GLY A 127 2.84 -2.36 -10.52
CA GLY A 127 3.61 -3.41 -11.19
C GLY A 127 3.05 -3.71 -12.57
N ASN A 128 1.73 -3.89 -12.69
CA ASN A 128 1.06 -4.16 -13.96
C ASN A 128 1.31 -3.03 -14.98
N LEU A 129 1.22 -1.77 -14.56
CA LEU A 129 1.54 -0.61 -15.41
C LEU A 129 3.01 -0.61 -15.86
N LEU A 130 3.95 -0.91 -14.95
CA LEU A 130 5.39 -0.92 -15.25
C LEU A 130 5.76 -2.09 -16.19
N PHE A 131 5.25 -3.29 -15.94
CA PHE A 131 5.46 -4.45 -16.80
C PHE A 131 4.88 -4.22 -18.19
N PHE A 132 3.63 -3.78 -18.28
CA PHE A 132 3.01 -3.50 -19.58
C PHE A 132 3.83 -2.51 -20.40
N ARG A 133 4.36 -1.45 -19.77
CA ARG A 133 5.24 -0.49 -20.44
C ARG A 133 6.56 -1.10 -20.87
N LEU A 134 7.17 -1.97 -20.04
CA LEU A 134 8.42 -2.63 -20.38
C LEU A 134 8.28 -3.50 -21.64
N PHE A 135 7.17 -4.23 -21.76
CA PHE A 135 6.85 -5.04 -22.94
C PHE A 135 6.38 -4.19 -24.14
N CYS A 136 5.58 -3.15 -23.91
CA CYS A 136 5.03 -2.31 -24.98
C CYS A 136 5.97 -1.19 -25.46
N ARG A 137 7.14 -0.99 -24.84
CA ARG A 137 8.11 0.06 -25.19
C ARG A 137 8.55 0.04 -26.66
N LYS A 138 8.43 -1.11 -27.33
CA LYS A 138 8.81 -1.32 -28.74
C LYS A 138 7.68 -1.03 -29.74
N HIS A 139 6.44 -0.89 -29.28
CA HIS A 139 5.28 -0.69 -30.16
C HIS A 139 5.00 0.81 -30.36
N LYS A 140 5.20 1.29 -31.60
CA LYS A 140 5.06 2.72 -31.97
C LYS A 140 3.62 3.26 -31.87
N GLU A 141 2.62 2.38 -31.85
CA GLU A 141 1.20 2.73 -31.86
C GLU A 141 0.66 3.12 -30.47
N ILE A 142 1.35 2.70 -29.41
CA ILE A 142 0.97 3.07 -28.05
C ILE A 142 1.72 4.34 -27.69
N ALA A 143 1.01 5.47 -27.63
CA ALA A 143 1.55 6.75 -27.22
C ALA A 143 1.85 6.75 -25.72
N ILE A 144 2.94 6.08 -25.34
CA ILE A 144 3.40 5.95 -23.97
C ILE A 144 3.90 7.34 -23.52
N SER A 145 3.12 8.03 -22.67
CA SER A 145 3.58 9.29 -22.07
C SER A 145 4.88 9.07 -21.30
N PRO A 146 5.92 9.90 -21.49
CA PRO A 146 7.20 9.74 -20.80
C PRO A 146 6.97 9.76 -19.29
N ILE A 147 7.51 8.76 -18.58
CA ILE A 147 7.56 8.80 -17.11
C ILE A 147 8.67 9.78 -16.76
N ARG A 148 8.32 10.76 -15.92
CA ARG A 148 9.29 11.65 -15.31
C ARG A 148 10.23 10.82 -14.44
N GLU A 149 11.52 11.11 -14.46
CA GLU A 149 12.48 10.40 -13.60
C GLU A 149 12.01 10.44 -12.14
N PHE A 150 12.22 9.35 -11.40
CA PHE A 150 11.68 9.17 -10.05
C PHE A 150 12.01 10.35 -9.12
N ARG A 151 13.23 10.89 -9.19
CA ARG A 151 13.68 12.10 -8.47
C ARG A 151 12.84 13.37 -8.69
N PHE A 152 12.08 13.43 -9.78
CA PHE A 152 11.18 14.54 -10.10
C PHE A 152 9.71 14.14 -10.03
N TRP A 153 9.42 12.90 -9.61
CA TRP A 153 8.06 12.44 -9.40
C TRP A 153 7.42 13.22 -8.25
N SER A 154 6.22 13.72 -8.50
CA SER A 154 5.43 14.51 -7.55
C SER A 154 3.96 14.14 -7.73
N LEU A 155 3.21 14.21 -6.63
CA LEU A 155 1.78 13.96 -6.65
C LEU A 155 1.04 15.13 -7.32
N PRO A 156 0.10 14.86 -8.26
CA PRO A 156 -0.74 15.90 -8.84
C PRO A 156 -1.54 16.63 -7.75
N ARG A 157 -1.68 17.96 -7.86
CA ARG A 157 -2.46 18.76 -6.88
C ARG A 157 -3.92 18.32 -6.77
N SER A 158 -4.52 17.89 -7.88
CA SER A 158 -5.87 17.33 -7.93
C SER A 158 -6.02 16.08 -7.04
N MET A 159 -4.97 15.27 -6.90
CA MET A 159 -4.97 14.09 -6.05
C MET A 159 -4.86 14.43 -4.57
N MET A 160 -4.21 15.54 -4.23
CA MET A 160 -4.11 16.04 -2.86
C MET A 160 -5.49 16.36 -2.27
N PHE A 161 -6.39 16.95 -3.07
CA PHE A 161 -7.76 17.20 -2.65
C PHE A 161 -8.53 15.89 -2.39
N GLY A 162 -8.31 14.86 -3.21
CA GLY A 162 -8.92 13.54 -3.00
C GLY A 162 -8.43 12.87 -1.72
N LEU A 163 -7.11 12.91 -1.47
CA LEU A 163 -6.50 12.37 -0.25
C LEU A 163 -6.96 13.12 1.01
N PHE A 164 -7.07 14.45 0.93
CA PHE A 164 -7.57 15.28 2.03
C PHE A 164 -9.06 15.02 2.29
N ALA A 165 -9.88 14.92 1.25
CA ALA A 165 -11.30 14.57 1.38
C ALA A 165 -11.49 13.19 2.01
N LEU A 166 -10.65 12.20 1.65
CA LEU A 166 -10.65 10.88 2.28
C LEU A 166 -10.31 10.95 3.78
N LEU A 167 -9.30 11.74 4.14
CA LEU A 167 -8.86 11.90 5.53
C LEU A 167 -9.90 12.62 6.41
N VAL A 168 -10.51 13.69 5.88
CA VAL A 168 -11.62 14.38 6.56
C VAL A 168 -12.84 13.46 6.65
N GLY A 169 -13.15 12.74 5.58
CA GLY A 169 -14.25 11.77 5.55
C GLY A 169 -14.07 10.66 6.60
N SER A 170 -12.85 10.13 6.76
CA SER A 170 -12.57 9.11 7.76
C SER A 170 -12.71 9.63 9.19
N LEU A 171 -12.27 10.86 9.47
CA LEU A 171 -12.43 11.50 10.78
C LEU A 171 -13.90 11.73 11.13
N ILE A 172 -14.72 12.15 10.17
CA ILE A 172 -16.17 12.32 10.37
C ILE A 172 -16.83 10.97 10.69
N LEU A 173 -16.45 9.91 9.97
CA LEU A 173 -16.93 8.56 10.21
C LEU A 173 -16.49 8.02 11.59
N GLU A 174 -15.28 8.34 12.03
CA GLU A 174 -14.80 8.03 13.38
C GLU A 174 -15.64 8.72 14.45
N TRP A 175 -15.94 10.01 14.27
CA TRP A 175 -16.83 10.74 15.19
C TRP A 175 -18.26 10.24 15.21
N SER A 176 -18.72 9.58 14.14
CA SER A 176 -20.04 8.95 14.09
C SER A 176 -20.13 7.66 14.91
N GLY A 177 -19.02 7.14 15.46
CA GLY A 177 -18.98 5.96 16.31
C GLY A 177 -19.29 4.65 15.56
N TRP A 178 -19.09 4.63 14.23
CA TRP A 178 -19.45 3.48 13.42
C TRP A 178 -18.53 2.28 13.70
N GLN A 179 -19.09 1.06 13.75
CA GLN A 179 -18.38 -0.16 14.17
C GLN A 179 -17.14 -0.50 13.33
N TYR A 180 -17.05 0.00 12.10
CA TYR A 180 -15.92 -0.20 11.19
C TYR A 180 -15.05 1.05 11.00
N ALA A 181 -15.27 2.10 11.78
CA ALA A 181 -14.57 3.38 11.60
C ALA A 181 -13.06 3.25 11.79
N GLU A 182 -12.60 2.49 12.79
CA GLU A 182 -11.17 2.25 13.04
C GLU A 182 -10.47 1.56 11.86
N SER A 183 -11.14 0.57 11.25
CA SER A 183 -10.63 -0.11 10.04
C SER A 183 -10.55 0.84 8.85
N LEU A 184 -11.55 1.72 8.69
CA LEU A 184 -11.58 2.70 7.61
C LEU A 184 -10.51 3.78 7.79
N VAL A 185 -10.33 4.31 8.99
CA VAL A 185 -9.28 5.28 9.32
C VAL A 185 -7.90 4.70 9.05
N ASN A 186 -7.63 3.47 9.49
CA ASN A 186 -6.34 2.81 9.22
C ASN A 186 -6.10 2.62 7.72
N THR A 187 -7.14 2.25 6.97
CA THR A 187 -7.06 2.09 5.51
C THR A 187 -6.77 3.42 4.82
N VAL A 188 -7.44 4.49 5.25
CA VAL A 188 -7.19 5.84 4.74
C VAL A 188 -5.77 6.30 5.09
N ASN A 189 -5.27 6.00 6.28
CA ASN A 189 -3.88 6.28 6.65
C ASN A 189 -2.89 5.56 5.74
N VAL A 190 -3.13 4.29 5.37
CA VAL A 190 -2.27 3.58 4.41
C VAL A 190 -2.37 4.17 3.01
N LEU A 191 -3.58 4.51 2.56
CA LEU A 191 -3.83 5.10 1.24
C LEU A 191 -3.24 6.50 1.08
N VAL A 192 -3.18 7.29 2.15
CA VAL A 192 -2.57 8.62 2.19
C VAL A 192 -1.07 8.54 2.46
N GLY A 193 -0.66 7.66 3.36
CA GLY A 193 0.73 7.46 3.79
C GLY A 193 1.60 6.93 2.66
N MET A 194 1.14 5.94 1.89
CA MET A 194 1.95 5.34 0.82
C MET A 194 2.38 6.34 -0.27
N PRO A 195 1.48 7.16 -0.85
CA PRO A 195 1.88 8.20 -1.80
C PRO A 195 2.83 9.24 -1.19
N LEU A 196 2.62 9.66 0.07
CA LEU A 196 3.49 10.61 0.77
C LEU A 196 4.88 10.02 1.03
N LEU A 197 4.95 8.76 1.41
CA LEU A 197 6.20 8.03 1.61
C LEU A 197 6.99 7.93 0.30
N LEU A 198 6.32 7.57 -0.80
CA LEU A 198 6.92 7.56 -2.14
C LEU A 198 7.42 8.94 -2.55
N GLN A 199 6.69 10.01 -2.21
CA GLN A 199 7.10 11.38 -2.46
C GLN A 199 8.33 11.76 -1.62
N GLY A 200 8.37 11.37 -0.34
CA GLY A 200 9.54 11.54 0.52
C GLY A 200 10.77 10.84 -0.03
N LEU A 201 10.62 9.59 -0.49
CA LEU A 201 11.70 8.83 -1.12
C LEU A 201 12.22 9.52 -2.39
N ALA A 202 11.33 10.09 -3.20
CA ALA A 202 11.70 10.85 -4.39
C ALA A 202 12.48 12.14 -4.07
N VAL A 203 12.20 12.77 -2.92
CA VAL A 203 12.97 13.93 -2.42
C VAL A 203 14.36 13.50 -1.95
N VAL A 204 14.46 12.39 -1.21
CA VAL A 204 15.75 11.84 -0.77
C VAL A 204 16.64 11.51 -1.98
N ASP A 205 16.10 10.86 -3.01
CA ASP A 205 16.86 10.57 -4.24
C ASP A 205 17.33 11.84 -4.97
N PHE A 206 16.49 12.90 -4.97
CA PHE A 206 16.87 14.21 -5.51
C PHE A 206 18.04 14.85 -4.73
N LEU A 207 18.00 14.79 -3.39
CA LEU A 207 19.05 15.35 -2.53
C LEU A 207 20.37 14.58 -2.66
N ILE A 208 20.33 13.25 -2.77
CA ILE A 208 21.53 12.42 -2.97
C ILE A 208 22.21 12.74 -4.31
N VAL A 209 21.43 12.92 -5.38
CA VAL A 209 22.00 13.27 -6.71
C VAL A 209 22.55 14.69 -6.74
N ARG A 210 21.96 15.61 -5.96
CA ARG A 210 22.43 16.99 -5.83
C ARG A 210 23.70 17.10 -4.97
N SER A 211 23.88 16.19 -4.00
CA SER A 211 25.11 16.07 -3.23
C SER A 211 26.29 15.75 -4.16
N ALA A 212 27.39 16.51 -4.04
CA ALA A 212 28.53 16.48 -4.97
C ALA A 212 29.26 15.11 -5.05
N ARG A 213 28.93 14.13 -4.20
CA ARG A 213 29.52 12.78 -4.19
C ARG A 213 28.67 11.81 -5.01
N LYS A 214 28.90 11.78 -6.32
CA LYS A 214 28.30 10.77 -7.22
C LYS A 214 28.96 9.41 -7.03
N THR A 215 28.35 8.52 -6.26
CA THR A 215 28.59 7.08 -6.41
C THR A 215 27.29 6.30 -6.27
N ALA A 216 27.02 5.43 -7.24
CA ALA A 216 25.87 4.51 -7.22
C ALA A 216 25.80 3.69 -5.91
N GLY A 217 26.94 3.46 -5.26
CA GLY A 217 27.05 2.86 -3.94
C GLY A 217 26.35 3.63 -2.83
N GLN A 218 26.42 4.97 -2.79
CA GLN A 218 25.69 5.75 -1.77
C GLN A 218 24.18 5.62 -1.92
N ARG A 219 23.66 5.62 -3.15
CA ARG A 219 22.21 5.40 -3.38
C ARG A 219 21.79 4.01 -2.90
N ALA A 220 22.55 2.96 -3.24
CA ALA A 220 22.26 1.61 -2.79
C ALA A 220 22.30 1.50 -1.25
N VAL A 221 23.33 2.04 -0.61
CA VAL A 221 23.45 2.05 0.86
C VAL A 221 22.30 2.83 1.50
N THR A 222 21.90 3.98 0.97
CA THR A 222 20.78 4.74 1.52
C THR A 222 19.46 4.00 1.37
N TYR A 223 19.20 3.33 0.24
CA TYR A 223 18.00 2.51 0.07
C TYR A 223 17.99 1.29 0.99
N VAL A 224 19.14 0.63 1.16
CA VAL A 224 19.29 -0.48 2.11
C VAL A 224 19.07 0.01 3.54
N LEU A 225 19.63 1.16 3.91
CA LEU A 225 19.46 1.74 5.24
C LEU A 225 18.02 2.16 5.51
N ILE A 226 17.34 2.76 4.52
CA ILE A 226 15.91 3.08 4.61
C ILE A 226 15.08 1.81 4.75
N GLY A 227 15.44 0.73 4.04
CA GLY A 227 14.77 -0.56 4.17
C GLY A 227 14.97 -1.20 5.55
N VAL A 228 16.19 -1.18 6.08
CA VAL A 228 16.53 -1.74 7.40
C VAL A 228 15.90 -0.91 8.53
N LEU A 229 15.92 0.41 8.40
CA LEU A 229 15.37 1.35 9.38
C LEU A 229 13.95 1.77 9.02
N PHE A 230 13.19 0.97 8.26
CA PHE A 230 11.90 1.39 7.72
C PHE A 230 10.94 1.90 8.80
N GLY A 231 10.82 1.18 9.92
CA GLY A 231 9.95 1.60 11.03
C GLY A 231 10.34 2.94 11.69
N LEU A 232 11.60 3.35 11.60
CA LEU A 232 12.07 4.67 12.07
C LEU A 232 12.00 5.73 10.96
N ALA A 233 12.19 5.32 9.71
CA ALA A 233 12.24 6.21 8.55
C ALA A 233 10.85 6.57 8.00
N GLU A 234 9.82 5.76 8.27
CA GLU A 234 8.47 5.91 7.76
C GLU A 234 7.88 7.30 8.06
N MET A 235 7.84 7.69 9.34
CA MET A 235 7.31 9.00 9.76
C MET A 235 8.10 10.19 9.18
N PRO A 236 9.44 10.25 9.28
CA PRO A 236 10.23 11.29 8.61
C PRO A 236 10.02 11.37 7.10
N LEU A 237 9.93 10.24 6.41
CA LEU A 237 9.70 10.18 4.96
C LEU A 237 8.32 10.72 4.59
N MET A 238 7.27 10.34 5.34
CA MET A 238 5.92 10.85 5.12
C MET A 238 5.85 12.36 5.35
N LEU A 239 6.47 12.86 6.43
CA LEU A 239 6.56 14.30 6.70
C LEU A 239 7.30 15.03 5.58
N LEU A 240 8.45 14.51 5.14
CA LEU A 240 9.21 15.07 4.03
C LEU A 240 8.40 15.12 2.73
N GLY A 241 7.63 14.07 2.45
CA GLY A 241 6.70 14.04 1.33
C GLY A 241 5.60 15.11 1.43
N GLY A 242 5.02 15.28 2.62
CA GLY A 242 4.04 16.33 2.90
C GLY A 242 4.62 17.74 2.76
N PHE A 243 5.82 17.99 3.31
CA PHE A 243 6.54 19.25 3.17
C PHE A 243 6.81 19.59 1.71
N GLU A 244 7.28 18.64 0.91
CA GLU A 244 7.49 18.85 -0.51
C GLU A 244 6.18 19.18 -1.24
N GLN A 245 5.07 18.54 -0.86
CA GLN A 245 3.77 18.79 -1.47
C GLN A 245 3.20 20.18 -1.14
N LEU A 246 3.48 20.70 0.06
CA LEU A 246 3.07 22.05 0.48
C LEU A 246 3.98 23.13 -0.15
N PHE A 247 5.31 22.96 -0.05
CA PHE A 247 6.26 24.03 -0.39
C PHE A 247 6.86 23.94 -1.80
N HIS A 248 6.73 22.80 -2.48
CA HIS A 248 7.29 22.54 -3.82
C HIS A 248 8.79 22.88 -3.89
N PHE A 249 9.55 22.42 -2.91
CA PHE A 249 10.96 22.79 -2.72
C PHE A 249 11.83 22.34 -3.90
N ARG A 250 11.61 21.16 -4.49
CA ARG A 250 12.40 20.72 -5.66
C ARG A 250 12.22 21.61 -6.88
N ALA A 251 11.02 22.15 -7.11
CA ALA A 251 10.77 23.05 -8.25
C ALA A 251 11.50 24.40 -8.09
N ARG A 252 11.60 24.91 -6.86
CA ARG A 252 12.30 26.17 -6.55
C ARG A 252 13.82 26.03 -6.61
N THR A 253 14.33 24.86 -6.26
CA THR A 253 15.78 24.62 -6.17
C THR A 253 16.41 24.09 -7.45
N GLN A 254 15.63 23.71 -8.47
CA GLN A 254 16.10 23.29 -9.79
C GLN A 254 16.89 24.38 -10.55
N GLY A 255 16.65 25.67 -10.25
CA GLY A 255 17.35 26.80 -10.88
C GLY A 255 18.64 27.25 -10.16
N LEU A 256 18.97 26.66 -9.00
CA LEU A 256 20.14 27.05 -8.21
C LEU A 256 21.30 26.07 -8.45
N PRO A 257 22.53 26.55 -8.71
CA PRO A 257 23.69 25.67 -8.86
C PRO A 257 23.87 24.79 -7.60
N PRO A 258 24.42 23.57 -7.75
CA PRO A 258 24.77 22.75 -6.60
C PRO A 258 25.74 23.55 -5.73
N GLN A 259 25.38 23.83 -4.47
CA GLN A 259 26.28 24.48 -3.54
C GLN A 259 27.45 23.52 -3.32
N SER A 260 28.61 23.89 -3.87
CA SER A 260 29.90 23.35 -3.50
C SER A 260 30.14 23.74 -2.05
N LEU A 261 29.97 22.79 -1.13
CA LEU A 261 30.65 22.80 0.16
C LEU A 261 32.07 22.25 -0.06
#